data_AF-A0A1B7JWB4-F1
#
_entry.id   AF-A0A1B7JWB4-F1
#
_cell.length_a   1.000
_cell.length_b   1.000
_cell.length_c   1.000
_cell.angle_alpha   90.00
_cell.angle_beta   90.00
_cell.angle_gamma   90.00
#
_symmetry.space_group_name_H-M   'P 1'
#
loop_
_entity.id
_entity.type
_entity.pdbx_description
1 polymer ?
#
loop_
_entity_poly.entity_id
_entity_poly.type
_entity_poly.pdbx_seq_one_letter_code
_entity_poly.pdbx_strand_id
1 'polypeptide(L)'
;MAMDYSYLEKEVYGYMRKNKIFCYLVWRILKSPSASNFYFHKARVFSGNFTLHADLSHAINSAKNVISDKTFLFEPKSHEGRYIESTEYTSFMYNKLLIFQYDEYAWGIHHMLYYLRNKFIKIKSNYKYFDWLKVSDNKTCEWVYDYLVKSKVIDKTEYQDNEELYLYILTGFYLWNPSSQEERDNRYKKLLLARNERKHRKISQSKGSVRPKKSPKEIQLSAEAKTKLTELALNYGVPASEWLNSFIIDEYEKMK
;
A
#
# COMPACT_ATOMS: atom_id res chain seq x y z
N MET A 1 11.53 -11.62 29.46
CA MET A 1 11.08 -13.01 29.23
C MET A 1 11.80 -13.55 28.02
N ALA A 2 12.67 -14.54 28.19
CA ALA A 2 13.24 -15.27 27.05
C ALA A 2 12.10 -16.02 26.34
N MET A 3 11.98 -15.81 25.03
CA MET A 3 10.99 -16.52 24.21
C MET A 3 11.49 -17.94 23.99
N ASP A 4 10.71 -18.94 24.40
CA ASP A 4 11.02 -20.34 24.12
C ASP A 4 11.06 -20.54 22.60
N TYR A 5 12.17 -21.09 22.10
CA TYR A 5 12.37 -21.40 20.68
C TYR A 5 11.24 -22.30 20.15
N SER A 6 10.67 -23.16 21.01
CA SER A 6 9.53 -24.01 20.69
C SER A 6 8.27 -23.21 20.30
N TYR A 7 8.10 -22.01 20.83
CA TYR A 7 7.00 -21.10 20.49
C TYR A 7 7.20 -20.50 19.09
N LEU A 8 8.41 -20.07 18.74
CA LEU A 8 8.70 -19.46 17.44
C LEU A 8 8.36 -20.43 16.30
N GLU A 9 8.80 -21.68 16.41
CA GLU A 9 8.53 -22.70 15.41
C GLU A 9 7.03 -23.00 15.27
N LYS A 10 6.34 -23.24 16.40
CA LYS A 10 4.92 -23.65 16.35
C LYS A 10 3.99 -22.51 15.96
N GLU A 11 4.18 -21.33 16.56
CA GLU A 11 3.19 -20.26 16.50
C GLU A 11 3.48 -19.25 15.38
N VAL A 12 4.75 -18.93 15.15
CA VAL A 12 5.14 -17.95 14.13
C VAL A 12 5.39 -18.64 12.80
N TYR A 13 6.32 -19.62 12.74
CA TYR A 13 6.60 -20.33 11.50
C TYR A 13 5.41 -21.19 11.04
N GLY A 14 4.72 -21.85 11.98
CA GLY A 14 3.46 -22.53 11.69
C GLY A 14 2.38 -21.60 11.09
N TYR A 15 2.33 -20.34 11.52
CA TYR A 15 1.42 -19.34 10.93
C TYR A 15 1.91 -18.85 9.56
N MET A 16 3.22 -18.61 9.38
CA MET A 16 3.80 -18.27 8.07
C MET A 16 3.52 -19.34 7.02
N ARG A 17 3.64 -20.62 7.39
CA ARG A 17 3.37 -21.74 6.48
C ARG A 17 1.93 -21.80 6.01
N LYS A 18 0.97 -21.32 6.81
CA LYS A 18 -0.47 -21.34 6.48
C LYS A 18 -0.96 -20.04 5.85
N ASN A 19 -0.37 -18.90 6.20
CA ASN A 19 -0.87 -17.58 5.79
C ASN A 19 0.07 -16.91 4.77
N LYS A 20 -0.35 -16.92 3.50
CA LYS A 20 0.39 -16.32 2.36
C LYS A 20 0.69 -14.83 2.56
N ILE A 21 -0.26 -14.06 3.07
CA ILE A 21 -0.11 -12.61 3.30
C ILE A 21 0.95 -12.36 4.36
N PHE A 22 0.88 -13.08 5.48
CA PHE A 22 1.85 -12.94 6.56
C PHE A 22 3.25 -13.39 6.13
N CYS A 23 3.35 -14.52 5.42
CA CYS A 23 4.61 -15.00 4.87
C CYS A 23 5.24 -13.98 3.93
N TYR A 24 4.47 -13.45 2.98
CA TYR A 24 4.95 -12.43 2.04
C TYR A 24 5.36 -11.13 2.75
N LEU A 25 4.63 -10.75 3.81
CA LEU A 25 4.96 -9.58 4.62
C LEU A 25 6.31 -9.73 5.33
N VAL A 26 6.53 -10.88 6.00
CA VAL A 26 7.81 -11.17 6.66
C VAL A 26 8.93 -11.18 5.63
N TRP A 27 8.74 -11.88 4.51
CA TRP A 27 9.72 -11.95 3.44
C TRP A 27 10.10 -10.56 2.91
N ARG A 28 9.11 -9.65 2.70
CA ARG A 28 9.38 -8.27 2.28
C ARG A 28 10.15 -7.45 3.30
N ILE A 29 9.87 -7.64 4.59
CA ILE A 29 10.60 -6.96 5.67
C ILE A 29 12.05 -7.43 5.68
N LEU A 30 12.29 -8.75 5.63
CA LEU A 30 13.64 -9.33 5.65
C LEU A 30 14.47 -8.95 4.41
N LYS A 31 13.83 -8.84 3.24
CA LYS A 31 14.45 -8.36 2.00
C LYS A 31 15.00 -6.93 2.11
N SER A 32 14.42 -6.09 2.97
CA SER A 32 14.74 -4.68 3.07
C SER A 32 15.43 -4.35 4.40
N PRO A 33 16.73 -3.97 4.39
CA PRO A 33 17.43 -3.58 5.61
C PRO A 33 16.73 -2.45 6.39
N SER A 34 16.20 -1.45 5.68
CA SER A 34 15.47 -0.34 6.30
C SER A 34 14.16 -0.79 6.95
N ALA A 35 13.38 -1.66 6.29
CA ALA A 35 12.17 -2.22 6.89
C ALA A 35 12.51 -3.11 8.09
N SER A 36 13.53 -3.96 7.98
CA SER A 36 14.00 -4.81 9.08
C SER A 36 14.39 -3.98 10.30
N ASN A 37 15.21 -2.93 10.13
CA ASN A 37 15.57 -2.02 11.22
C ASN A 37 14.33 -1.38 11.86
N PHE A 38 13.40 -0.87 11.04
CA PHE A 38 12.19 -0.21 11.53
C PHE A 38 11.32 -1.15 12.37
N TYR A 39 11.03 -2.36 11.87
CA TYR A 39 10.17 -3.32 12.57
C TYR A 39 10.85 -3.95 13.78
N PHE A 40 12.16 -4.11 13.73
CA PHE A 40 12.97 -4.52 14.87
C PHE A 40 12.88 -3.48 16.01
N HIS A 41 13.04 -2.19 15.69
CA HIS A 41 12.87 -1.11 16.66
C HIS A 41 11.44 -1.07 17.23
N LYS A 42 10.42 -1.19 16.38
CA LYS A 42 9.02 -1.27 16.84
C LYS A 42 8.78 -2.44 17.80
N ALA A 43 9.38 -3.60 17.54
CA ALA A 43 9.26 -4.77 18.39
C ALA A 43 9.92 -4.57 19.76
N ARG A 44 11.09 -3.91 19.82
CA ARG A 44 11.77 -3.56 21.08
C ARG A 44 10.96 -2.60 21.93
N VAL A 45 10.43 -1.54 21.31
CA VAL A 45 9.53 -0.59 22.00
C VAL A 45 8.29 -1.32 22.53
N PHE A 46 7.72 -2.23 21.73
CA PHE A 46 6.58 -3.05 22.16
C PHE A 46 6.91 -3.96 23.35
N SER A 47 8.15 -4.46 23.45
CA SER A 47 8.60 -5.25 24.60
C SER A 47 9.05 -4.42 25.81
N GLY A 48 8.88 -3.09 25.77
CA GLY A 48 9.30 -2.18 26.85
C GLY A 48 10.81 -1.94 26.92
N ASN A 49 11.57 -2.29 25.88
CA ASN A 49 12.99 -1.99 25.78
C ASN A 49 13.18 -0.66 25.03
N PHE A 50 13.62 0.37 25.76
CA PHE A 50 13.87 1.72 25.26
C PHE A 50 15.35 2.07 25.15
N THR A 51 16.24 1.09 25.36
CA THR A 51 17.67 1.30 25.31
C THR A 51 18.10 1.68 23.89
N LEU A 52 18.98 2.68 23.77
CA LEU A 52 19.57 3.09 22.51
C LEU A 52 20.55 2.00 22.05
N HIS A 53 20.28 1.41 20.90
CA HIS A 53 21.15 0.41 20.29
C HIS A 53 21.49 0.83 18.86
N ALA A 54 22.59 0.31 18.33
CA ALA A 54 22.87 0.43 16.91
C ALA A 54 21.77 -0.26 16.07
N ASP A 55 21.66 0.16 14.81
CA ASP A 55 20.73 -0.45 13.86
C ASP A 55 21.00 -1.95 13.69
N LEU A 56 19.93 -2.75 13.54
CA LEU A 56 20.05 -4.19 13.29
C LEU A 56 20.98 -4.47 12.10
N SER A 57 20.87 -3.69 11.03
CA SER A 57 21.74 -3.79 9.85
C SER A 57 23.22 -3.64 10.18
N HIS A 58 23.59 -2.82 11.16
CA HIS A 58 24.98 -2.70 11.60
C HIS A 58 25.47 -3.99 12.23
N ALA A 59 24.72 -4.57 13.18
CA ALA A 59 25.06 -5.86 13.79
C ALA A 59 25.13 -6.99 12.75
N ILE A 60 24.19 -7.03 11.81
CA ILE A 60 24.18 -7.99 10.70
C ILE A 60 25.43 -7.86 9.84
N ASN A 61 25.81 -6.65 9.44
CA ASN A 61 26.99 -6.42 8.60
C ASN A 61 28.29 -6.76 9.35
N SER A 62 28.39 -6.41 10.63
CA SER A 62 29.54 -6.76 11.47
C SER A 62 29.71 -8.28 11.62
N ALA A 63 28.61 -9.04 11.59
CA ALA A 63 28.63 -10.51 11.67
C ALA A 63 28.82 -11.21 10.30
N LYS A 64 28.65 -10.51 9.16
CA LYS A 64 28.67 -11.08 7.80
C LYS A 64 30.05 -11.15 7.13
N ASN A 65 31.13 -10.99 7.89
CA ASN A 65 32.49 -10.84 7.36
C ASN A 65 33.21 -12.17 6.98
N VAL A 66 32.49 -13.21 6.56
CA VAL A 66 33.14 -14.47 6.13
C VAL A 66 32.83 -14.75 4.66
N ILE A 67 33.89 -14.93 3.85
CA ILE A 67 33.86 -15.21 2.41
C ILE A 67 32.99 -16.45 2.05
N SER A 68 32.64 -17.29 3.03
CA SER A 68 31.84 -18.52 2.89
C SER A 68 30.38 -18.39 3.35
N ASP A 69 29.87 -17.20 3.65
CA ASP A 69 28.49 -17.05 4.09
C ASP A 69 27.48 -17.39 2.99
N LYS A 70 26.41 -18.11 3.36
CA LYS A 70 25.30 -18.45 2.46
C LYS A 70 24.66 -17.15 1.94
N THR A 71 24.66 -16.99 0.61
CA THR A 71 23.96 -15.88 -0.03
C THR A 71 22.46 -16.11 -0.01
N PHE A 72 21.70 -15.14 0.52
CA PHE A 72 20.24 -15.16 0.48
C PHE A 72 19.76 -14.18 -0.60
N LEU A 73 19.15 -14.74 -1.64
CA LEU A 73 18.59 -13.98 -2.76
C LEU A 73 17.08 -13.94 -2.61
N PHE A 74 16.57 -12.86 -2.01
CA PHE A 74 15.14 -12.57 -1.84
C PHE A 74 14.48 -12.22 -3.18
N GLU A 75 14.42 -13.21 -4.06
CA GLU A 75 13.79 -13.17 -5.36
C GLU A 75 12.33 -13.62 -5.28
N PRO A 76 11.46 -13.10 -6.15
CA PRO A 76 10.10 -13.61 -6.32
C PRO A 76 10.07 -15.15 -6.43
N LYS A 77 9.31 -15.80 -5.55
CA LYS A 77 9.21 -17.27 -5.41
C LYS A 77 7.80 -17.65 -4.96
N SER A 78 7.48 -18.94 -5.03
CA SER A 78 6.25 -19.50 -4.48
C SER A 78 6.09 -19.21 -2.98
N HIS A 79 4.89 -19.41 -2.44
CA HIS A 79 4.67 -19.31 -0.99
C HIS A 79 5.64 -20.19 -0.19
N GLU A 80 5.78 -21.46 -0.57
CA GLU A 80 6.72 -22.37 0.10
C GLU A 80 8.17 -21.88 -0.01
N GLY A 81 8.58 -21.38 -1.19
CA GLY A 81 9.92 -20.81 -1.37
C GLY A 81 10.19 -19.61 -0.46
N ARG A 82 9.22 -18.69 -0.36
CA ARG A 82 9.32 -17.53 0.56
C ARG A 82 9.33 -17.95 2.03
N TYR A 83 8.58 -18.99 2.39
CA TYR A 83 8.57 -19.55 3.74
C TYR A 83 9.94 -20.13 4.10
N ILE A 84 10.46 -21.05 3.29
CA ILE A 84 11.76 -21.70 3.50
C ILE A 84 12.85 -20.63 3.59
N GLU A 85 12.95 -19.74 2.60
CA GLU A 85 13.99 -18.70 2.58
C GLU A 85 13.95 -17.77 3.79
N SER A 86 12.76 -17.33 4.22
CA SER A 86 12.61 -16.47 5.39
C SER A 86 13.03 -17.17 6.68
N THR A 87 12.64 -18.45 6.85
CA THR A 87 13.01 -19.24 8.04
C THR A 87 14.50 -19.55 8.07
N GLU A 88 15.08 -19.97 6.95
CA GLU A 88 16.52 -20.24 6.83
C GLU A 88 17.34 -18.97 7.07
N TYR A 89 16.94 -17.83 6.50
CA TYR A 89 17.59 -16.54 6.73
C TYR A 89 17.55 -16.17 8.21
N THR A 90 16.39 -16.30 8.84
CA THR A 90 16.21 -15.97 10.26
C THR A 90 17.11 -16.85 11.14
N SER A 91 17.09 -18.17 10.95
CA SER A 91 17.90 -19.11 11.72
C SER A 91 19.40 -18.90 11.48
N PHE A 92 19.81 -18.66 10.23
CA PHE A 92 21.20 -18.35 9.89
C PHE A 92 21.66 -17.08 10.60
N MET A 93 20.89 -16.00 10.51
CA MET A 93 21.25 -14.72 11.13
C MET A 93 21.24 -14.79 12.66
N TYR A 94 20.29 -15.49 13.25
CA TYR A 94 20.24 -15.72 14.69
C TYR A 94 21.52 -16.40 15.19
N ASN A 95 21.90 -17.54 14.59
CA ASN A 95 23.08 -18.29 14.98
C ASN A 95 24.37 -17.48 14.75
N LYS A 96 24.46 -16.76 13.63
CA LYS A 96 25.60 -15.87 13.37
C LYS A 96 25.73 -14.79 14.42
N LEU A 97 24.65 -14.10 14.76
CA LEU A 97 24.70 -13.05 15.77
C LEU A 97 25.11 -13.60 17.14
N LEU A 98 24.66 -14.81 17.53
CA LEU A 98 25.13 -15.46 18.75
C LEU A 98 26.64 -15.76 18.74
N ILE A 99 27.16 -16.29 17.63
CA ILE A 99 28.60 -16.60 17.49
C ILE A 99 29.46 -15.34 17.68
N PHE A 100 28.97 -14.20 17.18
CA PHE A 100 29.64 -12.89 17.30
C PHE A 100 29.24 -12.10 18.56
N GLN A 101 28.59 -12.73 19.54
CA GLN A 101 28.20 -12.13 20.84
C GLN A 101 27.25 -10.93 20.71
N TYR A 102 26.39 -10.94 19.69
CA TYR A 102 25.30 -9.99 19.49
C TYR A 102 23.94 -10.58 19.94
N ASP A 103 23.92 -11.19 21.12
CA ASP A 103 22.77 -11.93 21.67
C ASP A 103 21.47 -11.12 21.65
N GLU A 104 21.51 -9.86 22.09
CA GLU A 104 20.34 -8.99 22.10
C GLU A 104 19.75 -8.71 20.71
N TYR A 105 20.58 -8.77 19.66
CA TYR A 105 20.14 -8.64 18.28
C TYR A 105 19.57 -9.96 17.77
N ALA A 106 20.21 -11.08 18.09
CA ALA A 106 19.71 -12.42 17.77
C ALA A 106 18.29 -12.61 18.34
N TRP A 107 18.12 -12.40 19.65
CA TRP A 107 16.81 -12.45 20.30
C TRP A 107 15.84 -11.42 19.73
N GLY A 108 16.33 -10.21 19.43
CA GLY A 108 15.51 -9.14 18.84
C GLY A 108 14.88 -9.53 17.49
N ILE A 109 15.53 -10.36 16.67
CA ILE A 109 14.95 -10.87 15.42
C ILE A 109 13.72 -11.75 15.72
N HIS A 110 13.80 -12.65 16.70
CA HIS A 110 12.64 -13.46 17.11
C HIS A 110 11.51 -12.59 17.66
N HIS A 111 11.84 -11.59 18.49
CA HIS A 111 10.86 -10.63 18.99
C HIS A 111 10.21 -9.81 17.87
N MET A 112 10.95 -9.45 16.82
CA MET A 112 10.40 -8.82 15.63
C MET A 112 9.33 -9.69 14.98
N LEU A 113 9.61 -10.96 14.71
CA LEU A 113 8.64 -11.86 14.10
C LEU A 113 7.41 -12.08 14.99
N TYR A 114 7.61 -12.20 16.29
CA TYR A 114 6.52 -12.27 17.26
C TYR A 114 5.65 -11.01 17.24
N TYR A 115 6.25 -9.83 17.24
CA TYR A 115 5.53 -8.55 17.13
C TYR A 115 4.73 -8.49 15.83
N LEU A 116 5.32 -8.89 14.71
CA LEU A 116 4.65 -8.89 13.42
C LEU A 116 3.39 -9.79 13.44
N ARG A 117 3.50 -10.99 14.02
CA ARG A 117 2.41 -11.97 14.09
C ARG A 117 1.33 -11.58 15.10
N ASN A 118 1.69 -11.19 16.30
CA ASN A 118 0.72 -11.03 17.40
C ASN A 118 0.15 -9.61 17.50
N LYS A 119 0.87 -8.61 16.98
CA LYS A 119 0.47 -7.21 17.07
C LYS A 119 0.20 -6.61 15.69
N PHE A 120 1.19 -6.61 14.81
CA PHE A 120 1.10 -5.89 13.54
C PHE A 120 0.00 -6.44 12.64
N ILE A 121 0.08 -7.73 12.27
CA ILE A 121 -0.89 -8.32 11.36
C ILE A 121 -2.27 -8.39 11.99
N LYS A 122 -2.40 -8.65 13.29
CA LYS A 122 -3.70 -8.67 13.99
C LYS A 122 -4.41 -7.32 13.91
N ILE A 123 -3.67 -6.21 14.06
CA ILE A 123 -4.22 -4.86 13.88
C ILE A 123 -4.60 -4.65 12.41
N LYS A 124 -3.70 -4.96 11.47
CA LYS A 124 -3.91 -4.68 10.04
C LYS A 124 -4.95 -5.58 9.38
N SER A 125 -5.08 -6.83 9.79
CA SER A 125 -6.10 -7.77 9.31
C SER A 125 -7.51 -7.38 9.77
N ASN A 126 -7.64 -6.65 10.87
CA ASN A 126 -8.94 -6.13 11.29
C ASN A 126 -9.45 -5.02 10.35
N TYR A 127 -8.55 -4.33 9.66
CA TYR A 127 -8.93 -3.36 8.66
C TYR A 127 -9.14 -4.07 7.33
N LYS A 128 -10.40 -4.36 7.02
CA LYS A 128 -10.92 -5.02 5.80
C LYS A 128 -10.72 -4.22 4.50
N TYR A 129 -9.59 -3.51 4.35
CA TYR A 129 -9.34 -2.59 3.25
C TYR A 129 -9.41 -3.25 1.87
N PHE A 130 -9.02 -4.52 1.73
CA PHE A 130 -8.93 -5.13 0.41
C PHE A 130 -9.79 -6.40 0.26
N ASP A 131 -10.80 -6.58 1.11
CA ASP A 131 -11.75 -7.71 1.02
C ASP A 131 -12.46 -7.79 -0.34
N TRP A 132 -12.57 -6.65 -1.04
CA TRP A 132 -13.16 -6.58 -2.37
C TRP A 132 -12.18 -6.90 -3.51
N LEU A 133 -10.88 -6.93 -3.25
CA LEU A 133 -9.84 -7.24 -4.23
C LEU A 133 -9.58 -8.74 -4.21
N LYS A 134 -9.58 -9.38 -5.38
CA LYS A 134 -9.38 -10.82 -5.53
C LYS A 134 -8.20 -11.09 -6.43
N VAL A 135 -7.41 -12.12 -6.10
CA VAL A 135 -6.30 -12.60 -6.94
C VAL A 135 -6.78 -12.86 -8.37
N SER A 136 -7.99 -13.38 -8.59
CA SER A 136 -8.48 -13.66 -9.95
C SER A 136 -8.74 -12.43 -10.83
N ASP A 137 -8.81 -11.21 -10.26
CA ASP A 137 -9.15 -9.99 -11.00
C ASP A 137 -7.90 -9.18 -11.38
N ASN A 138 -7.12 -9.72 -12.34
CA ASN A 138 -5.83 -9.14 -12.75
C ASN A 138 -5.93 -7.65 -13.13
N LYS A 139 -6.94 -7.28 -13.93
CA LYS A 139 -7.13 -5.89 -14.39
C LYS A 139 -7.40 -4.91 -13.26
N THR A 140 -8.04 -5.38 -12.19
CA THR A 140 -8.28 -4.56 -11.00
C THR A 140 -7.04 -4.52 -10.12
N CYS A 141 -6.32 -5.62 -9.95
CA CYS A 141 -5.03 -5.66 -9.24
C CYS A 141 -4.02 -4.68 -9.86
N GLU A 142 -3.80 -4.75 -11.17
CA GLU A 142 -2.89 -3.85 -11.91
C GLU A 142 -3.28 -2.38 -11.70
N TRP A 143 -4.57 -2.06 -11.81
CA TRP A 143 -5.02 -0.69 -11.57
C TRP A 143 -4.80 -0.22 -10.13
N VAL A 144 -5.07 -1.07 -9.15
CA VAL A 144 -4.83 -0.74 -7.74
C VAL A 144 -3.34 -0.50 -7.50
N TYR A 145 -2.49 -1.37 -8.06
CA TYR A 145 -1.05 -1.23 -8.00
C TYR A 145 -0.60 0.12 -8.59
N ASP A 146 -1.00 0.44 -9.82
CA ASP A 146 -0.67 1.71 -10.47
C ASP A 146 -1.13 2.92 -9.65
N TYR A 147 -2.32 2.83 -9.06
CA TYR A 147 -2.86 3.89 -8.19
C TYR A 147 -2.00 4.07 -6.94
N LEU A 148 -1.63 2.98 -6.26
CA LEU A 148 -0.84 3.01 -5.04
C LEU A 148 0.60 3.48 -5.31
N VAL A 149 1.18 3.11 -6.45
CA VAL A 149 2.48 3.64 -6.92
C VAL A 149 2.38 5.14 -7.18
N LYS A 150 1.39 5.58 -7.98
CA LYS A 150 1.18 7.00 -8.28
C LYS A 150 0.94 7.84 -7.02
N SER A 151 0.27 7.29 -6.03
CA SER A 151 -0.02 7.95 -4.77
C SER A 151 1.10 7.82 -3.73
N LYS A 152 2.25 7.23 -4.10
CA LYS A 152 3.44 7.05 -3.26
C LYS A 152 3.16 6.25 -1.98
N VAL A 153 2.21 5.32 -2.04
CA VAL A 153 1.90 4.39 -0.95
C VAL A 153 2.81 3.16 -1.01
N ILE A 154 3.14 2.71 -2.22
CA ILE A 154 4.07 1.61 -2.48
C ILE A 154 5.04 2.03 -3.59
N ASP A 155 6.20 1.38 -3.63
CA ASP A 155 7.18 1.61 -4.70
C ASP A 155 6.85 0.79 -5.94
N LYS A 156 7.35 1.23 -7.10
CA LYS A 156 7.26 0.44 -8.33
C LYS A 156 8.20 -0.75 -8.22
N THR A 157 7.71 -1.94 -8.54
CA THR A 157 8.49 -3.18 -8.54
C THR A 157 8.03 -4.12 -9.66
N GLU A 158 8.82 -5.15 -9.91
CA GLU A 158 8.45 -6.26 -10.78
C GLU A 158 7.83 -7.38 -9.94
N TYR A 159 6.89 -8.10 -10.53
CA TYR A 159 6.19 -9.24 -9.94
C TYR A 159 6.06 -10.35 -10.98
N GLN A 160 6.19 -11.60 -10.55
CA GLN A 160 6.16 -12.78 -11.43
C GLN A 160 4.76 -13.10 -11.92
N ASP A 161 3.79 -13.01 -11.02
CA ASP A 161 2.42 -13.40 -11.27
C ASP A 161 1.43 -12.50 -10.53
N ASN A 162 0.16 -12.73 -10.81
CA ASN A 162 -0.93 -11.95 -10.25
C ASN A 162 -1.18 -12.28 -8.75
N GLU A 163 -0.75 -13.44 -8.26
CA GLU A 163 -0.78 -13.73 -6.82
C GLU A 163 0.24 -12.85 -6.09
N GLU A 164 1.46 -12.75 -6.60
CA GLU A 164 2.48 -11.86 -6.07
C GLU A 164 2.06 -10.39 -6.14
N LEU A 165 1.50 -9.95 -7.27
CA LEU A 165 0.95 -8.59 -7.40
C LEU A 165 -0.07 -8.30 -6.29
N TYR A 166 -1.02 -9.22 -6.10
CA TYR A 166 -2.03 -9.10 -5.05
C TYR A 166 -1.40 -9.01 -3.65
N LEU A 167 -0.46 -9.90 -3.35
CA LEU A 167 0.26 -9.89 -2.06
C LEU A 167 1.07 -8.61 -1.87
N TYR A 168 1.69 -8.09 -2.95
CA TYR A 168 2.45 -6.85 -2.94
C TYR A 168 1.59 -5.63 -2.62
N ILE A 169 0.40 -5.55 -3.23
CA ILE A 169 -0.59 -4.49 -2.94
C ILE A 169 -0.98 -4.52 -1.45
N LEU A 170 -1.42 -5.69 -0.96
CA LEU A 170 -1.88 -5.84 0.42
C LEU A 170 -0.79 -5.47 1.42
N THR A 171 0.36 -6.15 1.30
CA THR A 171 1.46 -5.98 2.25
C THR A 171 2.08 -4.60 2.12
N GLY A 172 2.17 -4.03 0.91
CA GLY A 172 2.67 -2.68 0.72
C GLY A 172 1.80 -1.63 1.40
N PHE A 173 0.47 -1.76 1.29
CA PHE A 173 -0.44 -0.87 2.01
C PHE A 173 -0.36 -1.04 3.54
N TYR A 174 -0.13 -2.27 4.03
CA TYR A 174 0.06 -2.51 5.46
C TYR A 174 1.36 -1.87 5.97
N LEU A 175 2.46 -2.08 5.24
CA LEU A 175 3.79 -1.60 5.54
C LEU A 175 3.96 -0.09 5.35
N TRP A 176 3.10 0.54 4.54
CA TRP A 176 3.05 2.00 4.43
C TRP A 176 2.82 2.61 5.82
N ASN A 177 3.71 3.50 6.23
CA ASN A 177 3.75 4.08 7.57
C ASN A 177 3.37 5.58 7.51
N PRO A 178 2.08 5.90 7.34
CA PRO A 178 1.61 7.28 7.38
C PRO A 178 1.79 7.90 8.77
N SER A 179 1.74 9.23 8.81
CA SER A 179 1.86 10.02 10.05
C SER A 179 0.74 9.73 11.05
N SER A 180 -0.45 9.33 10.57
CA SER A 180 -1.59 8.97 11.40
C SER A 180 -2.45 7.86 10.78
N GLN A 181 -3.30 7.25 11.60
CA GLN A 181 -4.31 6.29 11.13
C GLN A 181 -5.36 6.99 10.25
N GLU A 182 -5.72 8.23 10.57
CA GLU A 182 -6.62 9.04 9.76
C GLU A 182 -6.09 9.27 8.34
N GLU A 183 -4.79 9.56 8.20
CA GLU A 183 -4.15 9.70 6.89
C GLU A 183 -4.28 8.40 6.09
N ARG A 184 -4.11 7.24 6.75
CA ARG A 184 -4.30 5.93 6.12
C ARG A 184 -5.72 5.74 5.60
N ASP A 185 -6.70 6.03 6.45
CA ASP A 185 -8.12 5.87 6.13
C ASP A 185 -8.55 6.82 5.02
N ASN A 186 -8.07 8.06 5.04
CA ASN A 186 -8.33 9.05 3.99
C ASN A 186 -7.70 8.64 2.65
N ARG A 187 -6.49 8.09 2.66
CA ARG A 187 -5.86 7.54 1.45
C ARG A 187 -6.67 6.40 0.87
N TYR A 188 -7.13 5.49 1.72
CA TYR A 188 -7.95 4.37 1.31
C TYR A 188 -9.33 4.81 0.78
N LYS A 189 -9.98 5.78 1.42
CA LYS A 189 -11.24 6.38 0.92
C LYS A 189 -11.07 6.97 -0.48
N LYS A 190 -9.97 7.69 -0.75
CA LYS A 190 -9.67 8.22 -2.09
C LYS A 190 -9.51 7.11 -3.13
N LEU A 191 -8.89 5.99 -2.76
CA LEU A 191 -8.80 4.81 -3.63
C LEU A 191 -10.18 4.24 -3.96
N LEU A 192 -11.06 4.09 -2.97
CA LEU A 192 -12.43 3.60 -3.18
C LEU A 192 -13.26 4.54 -4.07
N LEU A 193 -13.13 5.85 -3.89
CA LEU A 193 -13.80 6.83 -4.75
C LEU A 193 -13.34 6.70 -6.20
N ALA A 194 -12.03 6.66 -6.43
CA ALA A 194 -11.45 6.48 -7.76
C ALA A 194 -11.89 5.16 -8.42
N ARG A 195 -12.03 4.09 -7.64
CA ARG A 195 -12.56 2.80 -8.09
C ARG A 195 -14.02 2.93 -8.52
N ASN A 196 -14.85 3.55 -7.70
CA ASN A 196 -16.27 3.72 -7.98
C ASN A 196 -16.48 4.57 -9.23
N GLU A 197 -15.75 5.67 -9.38
CA GLU A 197 -15.77 6.50 -10.60
C GLU A 197 -15.40 5.68 -11.84
N ARG A 198 -14.34 4.86 -11.78
CA ARG A 198 -13.95 3.97 -12.88
C ARG A 198 -15.05 2.97 -13.21
N LYS A 199 -15.70 2.39 -12.20
CA LYS A 199 -16.84 1.47 -12.40
C LYS A 199 -18.02 2.18 -13.06
N HIS A 200 -18.36 3.39 -12.60
CA HIS A 200 -19.41 4.21 -13.19
C HIS A 200 -19.10 4.57 -14.65
N ARG A 201 -17.88 5.00 -14.97
CA ARG A 201 -17.45 5.30 -16.35
C ARG A 201 -17.56 4.09 -17.27
N LYS A 202 -17.13 2.91 -16.81
CA LYS A 202 -17.28 1.65 -17.57
C LYS A 202 -18.75 1.29 -17.80
N ILE A 203 -19.60 1.43 -16.77
CA ILE A 203 -21.04 1.16 -16.88
C ILE A 203 -21.69 2.14 -17.87
N SER A 204 -21.38 3.44 -17.79
CA SER A 204 -21.90 4.45 -18.71
C SER A 204 -21.44 4.21 -20.15
N GLN A 205 -20.21 3.71 -20.36
CA GLN A 205 -19.73 3.32 -21.69
C GLN A 205 -20.43 2.05 -22.21
N SER A 206 -20.70 1.07 -21.34
CA SER A 206 -21.38 -0.17 -21.73
C SER A 206 -22.89 -0.05 -21.96
N LYS A 207 -23.55 0.91 -21.29
CA LYS A 207 -25.00 1.16 -21.42
C LYS A 207 -25.36 2.15 -22.53
N GLY A 208 -24.36 2.63 -23.29
CA GLY A 208 -24.61 3.53 -24.40
C GLY A 208 -23.34 3.75 -25.20
N SER A 209 -23.32 3.16 -26.40
CA SER A 209 -22.81 3.83 -27.60
C SER A 209 -23.63 5.11 -27.83
N VAL A 210 -23.48 6.07 -26.93
CA VAL A 210 -23.84 7.45 -27.18
C VAL A 210 -22.51 8.08 -27.52
N ARG A 211 -22.39 8.50 -28.78
CA ARG A 211 -21.26 9.23 -29.37
C ARG A 211 -20.49 10.03 -28.31
N PRO A 212 -19.14 10.04 -28.38
CA PRO A 212 -18.34 10.74 -27.38
C PRO A 212 -18.91 12.15 -27.18
N LYS A 213 -19.28 12.48 -25.94
CA LYS A 213 -19.57 13.87 -25.56
C LYS A 213 -18.38 14.66 -26.06
N LYS A 214 -18.62 15.55 -27.04
CA LYS A 214 -17.68 16.62 -27.36
C LYS A 214 -17.24 17.19 -26.02
N SER A 215 -15.93 17.35 -25.84
CA SER A 215 -15.39 18.14 -24.73
C SER A 215 -16.28 19.38 -24.57
N PRO A 216 -16.60 19.82 -23.34
CA PRO A 216 -17.23 21.12 -23.18
C PRO A 216 -16.31 22.09 -23.91
N LYS A 217 -16.75 22.58 -25.08
CA LYS A 217 -16.05 23.66 -25.74
C LYS A 217 -16.19 24.78 -24.74
N GLU A 218 -15.07 25.12 -24.09
CA GLU A 218 -15.00 26.30 -23.26
C GLU A 218 -15.47 27.45 -24.15
N ILE A 219 -16.62 28.01 -23.84
CA ILE A 219 -17.18 29.12 -24.63
C ILE A 219 -16.26 30.30 -24.34
N GLN A 220 -15.35 30.57 -25.26
CA GLN A 220 -14.48 31.74 -25.16
C GLN A 220 -15.30 32.97 -25.54
N LEU A 221 -15.92 33.58 -24.53
CA LEU A 221 -16.49 34.92 -24.63
C LEU A 221 -15.35 35.95 -24.62
N SER A 222 -15.46 36.97 -25.47
CA SER A 222 -14.57 38.13 -25.40
C SER A 222 -14.71 38.82 -24.03
N ALA A 223 -13.69 39.59 -23.62
CA ALA A 223 -13.74 40.32 -22.36
C ALA A 223 -14.98 41.25 -22.29
N GLU A 224 -15.30 41.92 -23.39
CA GLU A 224 -16.47 42.79 -23.51
C GLU A 224 -17.79 42.02 -23.35
N ALA A 225 -17.90 40.83 -23.95
CA ALA A 225 -19.09 39.98 -23.84
C ALA A 225 -19.29 39.43 -22.42
N LYS A 226 -18.20 39.15 -21.69
CA LYS A 226 -18.27 38.72 -20.28
C LYS A 226 -18.74 39.84 -19.36
N THR A 227 -18.26 41.07 -19.58
CA THR A 227 -18.69 42.22 -18.79
C THR A 227 -20.18 42.48 -18.99
N LYS A 228 -20.63 42.55 -20.25
CA LYS A 228 -22.06 42.73 -20.59
C LYS A 228 -22.95 41.62 -20.02
N LEU A 229 -22.52 40.37 -20.12
CA LEU A 229 -23.27 39.24 -19.54
C LEU A 229 -23.43 39.38 -18.02
N THR A 230 -22.37 39.82 -17.33
CA THR A 230 -22.38 39.99 -15.88
C THR A 230 -23.28 41.15 -15.46
N GLU A 231 -23.22 42.28 -16.18
CA GLU A 231 -24.09 43.44 -15.95
C GLU A 231 -25.57 43.09 -16.16
N LEU A 232 -25.89 42.39 -17.24
CA LEU A 232 -27.25 41.94 -17.52
C LEU A 232 -27.75 40.99 -16.44
N ALA A 233 -26.97 39.98 -16.07
CA ALA A 233 -27.35 39.05 -15.00
C ALA A 233 -27.62 39.76 -13.67
N LEU A 234 -26.79 40.76 -13.34
CA LEU A 234 -26.93 41.57 -12.12
C LEU A 234 -28.20 42.43 -12.14
N ASN A 235 -28.55 43.03 -13.28
CA ASN A 235 -29.79 43.80 -13.43
C ASN A 235 -31.06 42.94 -13.24
N TYR A 236 -30.99 41.66 -13.59
CA TYR A 236 -32.09 40.70 -13.41
C TYR A 236 -32.01 39.92 -12.09
N GLY A 237 -31.01 40.19 -11.24
CA GLY A 237 -30.86 39.56 -9.92
C GLY A 237 -30.59 38.06 -9.97
N VAL A 238 -30.05 37.54 -11.08
CA VAL A 238 -29.84 36.10 -11.31
C VAL A 238 -28.37 35.79 -11.64
N PRO A 239 -27.89 34.56 -11.40
CA PRO A 239 -26.56 34.14 -11.85
C PRO A 239 -26.38 34.27 -13.37
N ALA A 240 -25.19 34.68 -13.83
CA ALA A 240 -24.89 34.85 -15.25
C ALA A 240 -25.14 33.60 -16.11
N SER A 241 -24.91 32.41 -15.54
CA SER A 241 -25.21 31.14 -16.20
C SER A 241 -26.71 30.89 -16.38
N GLU A 242 -27.53 31.30 -15.40
CA GLU A 242 -28.98 31.15 -15.47
C GLU A 242 -29.57 32.16 -16.45
N TRP A 243 -29.12 33.41 -16.39
CA TRP A 243 -29.49 34.44 -17.35
C TRP A 243 -29.17 34.03 -18.79
N LEU A 244 -27.96 33.51 -19.03
CA LEU A 244 -27.54 33.07 -20.36
C LEU A 244 -28.40 31.90 -20.87
N ASN A 245 -28.76 30.96 -20.00
CA ASN A 245 -29.62 29.85 -20.38
C ASN A 245 -31.03 30.32 -20.75
N SER A 246 -31.62 31.23 -19.98
CA SER A 246 -32.91 31.84 -20.30
C SER A 246 -32.85 32.58 -21.64
N PHE A 247 -31.81 33.38 -21.86
CA PHE A 247 -31.61 34.10 -23.13
C PHE A 247 -31.51 33.15 -24.33
N ILE A 248 -30.76 32.05 -24.21
CA ILE A 248 -30.63 31.05 -25.28
C ILE A 248 -31.99 30.39 -25.59
N ILE A 249 -32.78 30.09 -24.57
CA ILE A 249 -34.10 29.48 -24.73
C ILE A 249 -35.05 30.46 -25.42
N ASP A 250 -35.08 31.72 -24.97
CA ASP A 250 -35.93 32.76 -25.53
C ASP A 250 -35.61 33.04 -27.00
N GLU A 251 -34.33 33.15 -27.35
CA GLU A 251 -33.91 33.35 -28.75
C GLU A 251 -34.22 32.12 -29.62
N TYR A 252 -34.11 30.90 -29.08
CA TYR A 252 -34.46 29.69 -29.80
C TYR A 252 -35.97 29.60 -30.09
N GLU A 253 -36.82 29.98 -29.14
CA GLU A 253 -38.28 30.00 -29.34
C GLU A 253 -38.72 31.09 -30.32
N LYS A 254 -38.00 32.21 -30.44
CA LYS A 254 -38.26 33.23 -31.47
C LYS A 254 -37.91 32.79 -32.89
N MET A 255 -37.07 31.76 -33.03
CA MET A 255 -36.63 31.23 -34.34
C MET A 255 -37.51 30.09 -34.86
N LYS A 256 -38.52 29.66 -34.09
CA LYS A 256 -39.57 28.72 -34.52
C LYS A 256 -40.76 29.48 -35.11
#